data_AF-A0A660YXM1-F1
#
_entry.id   AF-A0A660YXM1-F1
#
_cell.length_a   1.000
_cell.length_b   1.000
_cell.length_c   1.000
_cell.angle_alpha   90.00
_cell.angle_beta   90.00
_cell.angle_gamma   90.00
#
_symmetry.space_group_name_H-M   'P 1'
#
loop_
_entity.id
_entity.type
_entity.pdbx_description
1 polymer ?
#
loop_
_entity_poly.entity_id
_entity_poly.type
_entity_poly.pdbx_seq_one_letter_code
_entity_poly.pdbx_strand_id
1 'polypeptide(L)'
;LMLPAVGQGALGIEIHKDNFFIDKLLQKIHHEDTYSAVLAERSLLKTLEGGCQVPIGAFAKVKPNGLYLDAMVGSLDGTITFRKRLRGSKNKPEILGKSLAKDLLKAGAKSVLKEIYNNSRRS
;
A
#
# COMPACT_ATOMS: atom_id res chain seq x y z
N LEU A 1 9.21 -10.22 -13.53
CA LEU A 1 8.86 -10.58 -12.13
C LEU A 1 7.81 -9.57 -11.63
N MET A 2 6.53 -9.95 -11.60
CA MET A 2 5.41 -9.09 -11.15
C MET A 2 5.36 -9.01 -9.63
N LEU A 3 5.15 -7.81 -9.08
CA LEU A 3 4.76 -7.65 -7.67
C LEU A 3 3.25 -7.89 -7.55
N PRO A 4 2.78 -8.54 -6.49
CA PRO A 4 1.36 -8.77 -6.26
C PRO A 4 0.61 -7.44 -6.01
N ALA A 5 -0.69 -7.45 -6.25
CA ALA A 5 -1.57 -6.36 -5.85
C ALA A 5 -1.63 -6.22 -4.32
N VAL A 6 -1.86 -5.00 -3.84
CA VAL A 6 -2.05 -4.73 -2.40
C VAL A 6 -3.15 -5.62 -1.84
N GLY A 7 -2.84 -6.38 -0.78
CA GLY A 7 -3.80 -7.31 -0.16
C GLY A 7 -4.03 -8.63 -0.92
N GLN A 8 -3.23 -9.00 -1.92
CA GLN A 8 -3.37 -10.30 -2.58
C GLN A 8 -3.04 -11.45 -1.59
N GLY A 9 -4.09 -12.08 -1.07
CA GLY A 9 -4.03 -13.13 -0.04
C GLY A 9 -4.58 -12.72 1.33
N ALA A 10 -5.09 -11.49 1.52
CA ALA A 10 -5.69 -11.04 2.77
C ALA A 10 -7.20 -10.84 2.63
N LEU A 11 -7.97 -11.55 3.45
CA LEU A 11 -9.40 -11.30 3.66
C LEU A 11 -9.57 -10.08 4.56
N GLY A 12 -10.04 -8.96 4.02
CA GLY A 12 -10.45 -7.80 4.81
C GLY A 12 -11.86 -8.00 5.33
N ILE A 13 -12.04 -8.07 6.65
CA ILE A 13 -13.37 -8.08 7.28
C ILE A 13 -13.62 -6.66 7.80
N GLU A 14 -14.57 -5.97 7.17
CA GLU A 14 -15.04 -4.66 7.60
C GLU A 14 -16.18 -4.85 8.60
N ILE A 15 -16.08 -4.24 9.78
CA ILE A 15 -17.08 -4.38 10.85
C ILE A 15 -17.53 -3.01 11.37
N HIS A 16 -18.79 -2.94 11.77
CA HIS A 16 -19.36 -1.76 12.41
C HIS A 16 -18.67 -1.49 13.75
N LYS A 17 -18.24 -0.24 14.01
CA LYS A 17 -17.37 0.11 15.15
C LYS A 17 -17.91 -0.28 16.52
N ASP A 18 -19.23 -0.45 16.63
CA ASP A 18 -19.93 -0.71 17.90
C ASP A 18 -20.27 -2.20 18.12
N ASN A 19 -19.80 -3.12 17.27
CA ASN A 19 -20.07 -4.55 17.42
C ASN A 19 -18.93 -5.28 18.18
N PHE A 20 -18.94 -5.10 19.51
CA PHE A 20 -17.97 -5.68 20.46
C PHE A 20 -17.89 -7.22 20.45
N PHE A 21 -18.92 -7.92 19.94
CA PHE A 21 -18.91 -9.38 19.81
C PHE A 21 -17.98 -9.86 18.69
N ILE A 22 -17.95 -9.13 17.56
CA ILE A 22 -17.09 -9.45 16.42
C ILE A 22 -15.63 -9.05 16.70
N ASP A 23 -15.39 -7.95 17.41
CA ASP A 23 -14.04 -7.50 17.80
C ASP A 23 -13.29 -8.55 18.65
N LYS A 24 -14.00 -9.19 19.60
CA LYS A 24 -13.49 -10.33 20.38
C LYS A 24 -13.19 -11.58 19.55
N LEU A 25 -13.92 -11.80 18.46
CA LEU A 25 -13.72 -12.95 17.57
C LEU A 25 -12.53 -12.71 16.62
N LEU A 26 -12.34 -11.47 16.15
CA LEU A 26 -11.25 -11.06 15.28
C LEU A 26 -9.88 -11.07 15.98
N GLN A 27 -9.82 -10.84 17.29
CA GLN A 27 -8.58 -10.98 18.07
C GLN A 27 -7.95 -12.39 17.96
N LYS A 28 -8.75 -13.45 17.75
CA LYS A 28 -8.23 -14.82 17.58
C LYS A 28 -7.59 -15.08 16.21
N ILE A 29 -7.82 -14.21 15.24
CA ILE A 29 -7.31 -14.29 13.86
C ILE A 29 -6.33 -13.13 13.58
N HIS A 30 -6.13 -12.24 14.56
CA HIS A 30 -5.26 -11.09 14.45
C HIS A 30 -3.79 -11.51 14.47
N HIS A 31 -3.18 -11.56 13.29
CA HIS A 31 -1.75 -11.71 13.15
C HIS A 31 -1.11 -10.31 13.06
N GLU A 32 -0.53 -9.84 14.17
CA GLU A 32 0.09 -8.50 14.30
C GLU A 32 1.05 -8.15 13.16
N ASP A 33 1.81 -9.13 12.70
CA ASP A 33 2.76 -8.94 11.60
C ASP A 33 2.04 -8.73 10.25
N THR A 34 0.90 -9.38 10.04
CA THR A 34 0.06 -9.17 8.85
C THR A 34 -0.64 -7.82 8.93
N TYR A 35 -1.14 -7.45 10.11
CA TYR A 35 -1.73 -6.14 10.35
C TYR A 35 -0.72 -5.01 10.06
N SER A 36 0.51 -5.14 10.57
CA SER A 36 1.59 -4.17 10.32
C SER A 36 1.95 -4.06 8.84
N ALA A 37 2.01 -5.19 8.12
CA ALA A 37 2.27 -5.20 6.69
C ALA A 37 1.17 -4.48 5.90
N VAL A 38 -0.09 -4.86 6.12
CA VAL A 38 -1.24 -4.25 5.44
C VAL A 38 -1.36 -2.75 5.77
N LEU A 39 -1.08 -2.34 7.01
CA LEU A 39 -1.15 -0.93 7.40
C LEU A 39 -0.11 -0.08 6.65
N ALA A 40 1.08 -0.62 6.39
CA ALA A 40 2.10 0.06 5.58
C ALA A 40 1.71 0.15 4.09
N GLU A 41 1.13 -0.92 3.53
CA GLU A 41 0.64 -0.90 2.14
C GLU A 41 -0.49 0.11 1.96
N ARG A 42 -1.48 0.11 2.87
CA ARG A 42 -2.61 1.04 2.84
C ARG A 42 -2.17 2.49 3.05
N SER A 43 -1.23 2.76 3.97
CA SER A 43 -0.75 4.12 4.19
C SER A 43 0.00 4.66 2.97
N LEU A 44 0.74 3.79 2.25
CA LEU A 44 1.38 4.14 0.98
C LEU A 44 0.34 4.49 -0.08
N LEU A 45 -0.65 3.63 -0.30
CA LEU A 45 -1.72 3.87 -1.30
C LEU A 45 -2.46 5.19 -1.01
N LYS A 46 -2.84 5.40 0.25
CA LYS A 46 -3.52 6.64 0.68
C LYS A 46 -2.66 7.87 0.44
N THR A 47 -1.35 7.78 0.63
CA THR A 47 -0.41 8.90 0.41
C THR A 47 -0.16 9.18 -1.06
N LEU A 48 -0.20 8.16 -1.91
CA LEU A 48 -0.13 8.31 -3.37
C LEU A 48 -1.45 8.80 -3.98
N GLU A 49 -2.51 8.91 -3.17
CA GLU A 49 -3.87 9.24 -3.59
C GLU A 49 -4.36 8.33 -4.73
N GLY A 50 -3.85 7.10 -4.82
CA GLY A 50 -4.06 6.22 -5.97
C GLY A 50 -5.51 5.75 -6.11
N GLY A 51 -6.17 6.12 -7.20
CA GLY A 51 -7.48 5.58 -7.59
C GLY A 51 -7.38 4.23 -8.32
N CYS A 52 -8.52 3.59 -8.57
CA CYS A 52 -8.62 2.27 -9.25
C CYS A 52 -7.99 2.23 -10.66
N GLN A 53 -7.72 3.39 -11.26
CA GLN A 53 -7.20 3.52 -12.61
C GLN A 53 -5.67 3.68 -12.67
N VAL A 54 -4.98 3.72 -11.52
CA VAL A 54 -3.52 3.85 -11.50
C VAL A 54 -2.89 2.48 -11.23
N PRO A 55 -1.93 2.02 -12.07
CA PRO A 55 -1.21 0.78 -11.81
C PRO A 55 -0.18 0.99 -10.68
N ILE A 56 -0.65 0.84 -9.44
CA ILE A 56 0.15 0.87 -8.21
C ILE A 56 0.20 -0.52 -7.61
N GLY A 57 1.41 -1.01 -7.33
CA GLY A 57 1.62 -2.23 -6.55
C GLY A 57 2.32 -1.89 -5.24
N ALA A 58 1.91 -2.50 -4.14
CA ALA A 58 2.65 -2.44 -2.88
C ALA A 58 2.58 -3.79 -2.17
N PHE A 59 3.70 -4.21 -1.61
CA PHE A 59 3.81 -5.46 -0.89
C PHE A 59 4.72 -5.27 0.33
N ALA A 60 4.19 -5.64 1.49
CA ALA A 60 4.87 -5.54 2.75
C ALA A 60 5.04 -6.92 3.40
N LYS A 61 6.15 -7.11 4.10
CA LYS A 61 6.42 -8.33 4.84
C LYS A 61 7.21 -8.02 6.10
N VAL A 62 6.70 -8.46 7.24
CA VAL A 62 7.48 -8.46 8.49
C VAL A 62 8.44 -9.64 8.46
N LYS A 63 9.69 -9.36 8.85
CA LYS A 63 10.76 -10.33 9.08
C LYS A 63 11.32 -10.10 10.48
N PRO A 64 12.16 -11.02 11.02
CA PRO A 64 12.74 -10.87 12.37
C PRO A 64 13.47 -9.53 12.59
N ASN A 65 13.98 -8.92 11.52
CA ASN A 65 14.74 -7.68 11.56
C ASN A 65 13.94 -6.43 11.13
N GLY A 66 12.62 -6.52 11.00
CA GLY A 66 11.74 -5.37 10.77
C GLY A 66 10.74 -5.56 9.63
N LEU A 67 10.06 -4.48 9.29
CA LEU A 67 9.06 -4.42 8.24
C LEU A 67 9.71 -3.98 6.92
N TYR A 68 9.51 -4.77 5.88
CA TYR A 68 9.96 -4.47 4.52
C TYR A 68 8.75 -4.08 3.70
N LEU A 69 8.89 -3.02 2.92
CA LEU A 69 7.86 -2.54 2.00
C LEU A 69 8.50 -2.33 0.62
N ASP A 70 7.89 -2.92 -0.40
CA ASP A 70 8.23 -2.77 -1.81
C ASP A 70 7.03 -2.18 -2.52
N ALA A 71 7.24 -1.16 -3.35
CA ALA A 71 6.15 -0.53 -4.06
C ALA A 71 6.58 -0.06 -5.45
N MET A 72 5.63 -0.11 -6.38
CA MET A 72 5.78 0.39 -7.74
C MET A 72 4.62 1.28 -8.15
N VAL A 73 4.89 2.24 -9.03
CA VAL A 73 3.91 3.03 -9.78
C VAL A 73 4.27 2.96 -11.26
N GLY A 74 3.34 2.52 -12.09
CA GLY A 74 3.49 2.49 -13.55
C GLY A 74 2.66 3.55 -14.26
N SER A 75 3.01 3.86 -15.51
CA SER A 75 2.11 4.52 -16.47
C SER A 75 1.11 3.52 -17.07
N LEU A 76 0.00 4.01 -17.63
CA LEU A 76 -1.06 3.17 -18.21
C LEU A 76 -0.58 2.32 -19.39
N ASP A 77 0.37 2.84 -20.15
CA ASP A 77 1.02 2.18 -21.28
C ASP A 77 2.21 1.29 -20.85
N GLY A 78 2.56 1.28 -19.56
CA GLY A 78 3.65 0.49 -18.98
C GLY A 78 5.06 0.94 -19.37
N THR A 79 5.22 2.06 -20.08
CA THR A 79 6.52 2.55 -20.55
C THR A 79 7.38 3.13 -19.42
N ILE A 80 6.73 3.66 -18.37
CA ILE A 80 7.39 4.27 -17.22
C ILE A 80 7.01 3.50 -15.97
N THR A 81 8.01 3.05 -15.21
CA THR A 81 7.81 2.41 -13.91
C THR A 81 8.75 2.98 -12.85
N PHE A 82 8.20 3.40 -11.72
CA PHE A 82 8.96 3.80 -10.54
C PHE A 82 8.81 2.73 -9.48
N ARG A 83 9.90 2.06 -9.09
CA ARG A 83 9.91 1.08 -8.01
C ARG A 83 10.87 1.50 -6.91
N LYS A 84 10.43 1.41 -5.67
CA LYS A 84 11.25 1.70 -4.48
C LYS A 84 10.98 0.66 -3.41
N ARG A 85 11.98 0.47 -2.54
CA ARG A 85 11.93 -0.43 -1.40
C ARG A 85 12.41 0.31 -0.16
N LEU A 86 11.77 0.05 0.98
CA LEU A 86 12.15 0.61 2.27
C LEU A 86 12.00 -0.43 3.37
N ARG A 87 12.87 -0.33 4.37
CA ARG A 87 12.80 -1.13 5.60
C ARG A 87 12.66 -0.18 6.78
N GLY A 88 11.83 -0.57 7.75
CA GLY A 88 11.72 0.16 9.01
C GLY A 88 11.14 -0.69 10.13
N SER A 89 10.75 0.00 11.21
CA SER A 89 10.16 -0.65 12.38
C SER A 89 8.74 -1.12 12.07
N LYS A 90 8.42 -2.37 12.45
CA LYS A 90 7.06 -2.91 12.37
C LYS A 90 6.07 -2.19 13.28
N ASN A 91 6.56 -1.47 14.29
CA ASN A 91 5.73 -0.67 15.21
C ASN A 91 5.34 0.70 14.63
N LYS A 92 5.91 1.08 13.48
CA LYS A 92 5.61 2.35 12.78
C LYS A 92 5.32 2.12 11.29
N PRO A 93 4.40 1.20 10.94
CA PRO A 93 4.16 0.78 9.56
C PRO A 93 3.61 1.93 8.70
N GLU A 94 2.76 2.78 9.28
CA GLU A 94 2.21 3.93 8.56
C GLU A 94 3.30 4.92 8.10
N ILE A 95 4.29 5.17 8.96
CA ILE A 95 5.42 6.06 8.65
C ILE A 95 6.24 5.47 7.52
N LEU A 96 6.46 4.15 7.52
CA LEU A 96 7.16 3.46 6.45
C LEU A 96 6.46 3.65 5.10
N GLY A 97 5.14 3.42 5.05
CA GLY A 97 4.37 3.60 3.82
C GLY A 97 4.29 5.05 3.33
N LYS A 98 4.09 6.02 4.24
CA LYS A 98 4.14 7.46 3.91
C LYS A 98 5.51 7.88 3.37
N SER A 99 6.59 7.34 3.92
CA SER A 99 7.96 7.67 3.50
C SER A 99 8.24 7.12 2.11
N LEU A 100 7.92 5.84 1.87
CA LEU A 100 8.12 5.22 0.56
C LEU A 100 7.25 5.86 -0.53
N ALA A 101 6.02 6.27 -0.21
CA ALA A 101 5.18 7.05 -1.11
C ALA A 101 5.84 8.38 -1.51
N LYS A 102 6.39 9.12 -0.53
CA LYS A 102 7.12 10.37 -0.81
C LYS A 102 8.34 10.13 -1.69
N ASP A 103 9.07 9.04 -1.49
CA ASP A 103 10.22 8.67 -2.32
C ASP A 103 9.82 8.35 -3.76
N LEU A 104 8.69 7.67 -3.96
CA LEU A 104 8.12 7.43 -5.29
C LEU A 104 7.69 8.73 -5.97
N LEU A 105 7.01 9.62 -5.25
CA LEU A 105 6.60 10.94 -5.77
C LEU A 105 7.82 11.78 -6.18
N LYS A 106 8.88 11.78 -5.37
CA LYS A 106 10.15 12.45 -5.69
C LYS A 106 10.88 11.82 -6.88
N ALA A 107 10.75 10.51 -7.07
CA ALA A 107 11.36 9.81 -8.20
C ALA A 107 10.69 10.13 -9.55
N GLY A 108 9.48 10.71 -9.54
CA GLY A 108 8.77 11.10 -10.76
C GLY A 108 7.35 10.55 -10.86
N ALA A 109 6.92 9.67 -9.94
CA ALA A 109 5.58 9.08 -9.96
C ALA A 109 4.44 10.11 -9.93
N LYS A 110 4.71 11.32 -9.44
CA LYS A 110 3.74 12.44 -9.44
C LYS A 110 3.30 12.84 -10.85
N SER A 111 4.17 12.75 -11.85
CA SER A 111 3.86 13.10 -13.24
C SER A 111 2.85 12.10 -13.83
N VAL A 112 3.16 10.81 -13.67
CA VAL A 112 2.31 9.68 -14.08
C VAL A 112 0.93 9.74 -13.42
N LEU A 113 0.87 9.97 -12.11
CA LEU A 113 -0.40 10.11 -11.39
C LEU A 113 -1.25 11.26 -11.96
N LYS A 114 -0.64 12.43 -12.20
CA LYS A 114 -1.34 13.60 -12.78
C LYS A 114 -1.87 13.33 -14.18
N GLU A 115 -1.09 12.67 -15.02
CA GLU A 115 -1.49 12.35 -16.40
C GLU A 115 -2.71 11.45 -16.41
N ILE A 116 -2.73 10.42 -15.54
CA ILE A 116 -3.87 9.52 -15.39
C ILE A 116 -5.12 10.29 -14.94
N TYR A 117 -5.02 11.12 -13.89
CA TYR A 117 -6.17 11.92 -13.41
C TYR A 117 -6.71 12.91 -14.44
N ASN A 118 -5.85 13.48 -15.28
CA ASN A 118 -6.27 14.38 -16.35
C ASN A 118 -7.03 13.63 -17.45
N ASN A 119 -6.62 12.40 -17.78
CA ASN A 119 -7.32 11.56 -18.75
C ASN A 119 -8.66 11.06 -18.20
N SER A 120 -8.76 10.72 -16.91
CA SER A 120 -10.00 10.27 -16.27
C SER A 120 -11.09 11.35 -16.17
N ARG A 121 -10.72 12.65 -16.19
CA ARG A 121 -11.67 13.78 -16.18
C ARG A 121 -12.18 14.16 -17.57
N ARG A 122 -11.61 13.56 -18.63
CA ARG A 122 -11.97 13.83 -20.02
C ARG A 122 -12.86 12.74 -20.65
N SER A 123 -13.13 11.63 -19.94
CA SER A 123 -14.06 10.57 -20.37
C SER A 123 -15.41 10.70 -19.69
#